data_AF-A0A2V7IU26-F1
#
_entry.id   AF-A0A2V7IU26-F1
#
_cell.length_a   1.000
_cell.length_b   1.000
_cell.length_c   1.000
_cell.angle_alpha   90.00
_cell.angle_beta   90.00
_cell.angle_gamma   90.00
#
_symmetry.space_group_name_H-M   'P 1'
#
loop_
_entity.id
_entity.type
_entity.pdbx_description
1 polymer ?
#
loop_
_entity_poly.entity_id
_entity_poly.type
_entity_poly.pdbx_seq_one_letter_code
_entity_poly.pdbx_strand_id
1 'polypeptide(L)'
;MGLAAGTAARPQDAGPPARGDGTPHGGRRELLLRCRGRRGGVDHRDVSGLAALPPGPIDIVLAEGGHRTDAVYFVMSEPDVQAAMQTWWVAVNTDFGGVAPDGPLGTQSAHPRAYGSFARILGHYVRELKLFPLEFAVRKMTSLAAQRVGLRDRGLLAPGMAADITIFDPNTVADRATFERPHQPSVGFAYVFVNGEKVLDHGKLTAARPGRGLRGPGYVPPERRRR
;
A
#
# COMPACT_ATOMS: atom_id res chain seq x y z
N MET A 1 46.67 45.56 30.56
CA MET A 1 46.68 44.28 31.29
C MET A 1 46.06 43.26 30.34
N GLY A 2 46.80 42.46 29.57
CA GLY A 2 47.75 41.41 29.97
C GLY A 2 47.07 40.07 29.67
N LEU A 3 47.20 39.54 28.44
CA LEU A 3 48.09 38.44 28.01
C LEU A 3 48.01 37.12 28.82
N ALA A 4 47.64 36.07 28.08
CA ALA A 4 48.28 34.76 27.98
C ALA A 4 48.10 33.67 29.08
N ALA A 5 47.61 32.53 28.57
CA ALA A 5 48.20 31.18 28.62
C ALA A 5 48.11 30.32 29.89
N GLY A 6 47.79 29.05 29.62
CA GLY A 6 48.15 27.88 30.43
C GLY A 6 46.99 26.89 30.55
N THR A 7 47.11 25.58 30.30
CA THR A 7 48.22 24.73 29.88
C THR A 7 47.58 23.40 29.46
N ALA A 8 47.93 22.86 28.29
CA ALA A 8 47.59 21.49 27.93
C ALA A 8 48.53 20.52 28.67
N ALA A 9 47.98 19.48 29.27
CA ALA A 9 48.73 18.35 29.79
C ALA A 9 48.04 17.02 29.40
N ARG A 10 48.70 16.25 28.54
CA ARG A 10 48.69 14.79 28.49
C ARG A 10 50.14 14.37 28.83
N PRO A 11 50.40 13.24 29.54
CA PRO A 11 50.46 11.91 28.89
C PRO A 11 50.00 10.73 29.82
N GLN A 12 49.32 9.71 29.28
CA GLN A 12 49.80 8.34 28.92
C GLN A 12 49.51 7.24 29.98
N ASP A 13 48.78 6.24 29.50
CA ASP A 13 48.87 4.79 29.71
C ASP A 13 48.49 4.12 31.05
N ALA A 14 47.31 3.47 31.04
CA ALA A 14 47.07 2.21 31.74
C ALA A 14 45.95 1.38 31.06
N GLY A 15 46.35 0.33 30.31
CA GLY A 15 45.70 -1.00 30.23
C GLY A 15 44.36 -1.17 29.46
N PRO A 16 44.25 -2.13 28.51
CA PRO A 16 42.98 -2.44 27.86
C PRO A 16 42.13 -3.39 28.71
N PRO A 17 40.82 -3.15 28.90
CA PRO A 17 39.93 -4.17 29.43
C PRO A 17 39.47 -5.12 28.31
N ALA A 18 39.43 -6.39 28.67
CA ALA A 18 39.25 -7.56 27.83
C ALA A 18 37.89 -7.65 27.12
N ARG A 19 37.88 -8.40 26.01
CA ARG A 19 36.68 -8.88 25.31
C ARG A 19 35.88 -9.79 26.25
N GLY A 20 34.60 -9.45 26.41
CA GLY A 20 33.57 -10.25 27.06
C GLY A 20 32.25 -9.98 26.35
N ASP A 21 31.90 -10.93 25.51
CA ASP A 21 30.67 -11.16 24.77
C ASP A 21 29.45 -11.39 25.70
N GLY A 22 28.27 -10.92 25.27
CA GLY A 22 27.02 -11.31 25.94
C GLY A 22 25.91 -10.29 26.00
N THR A 23 25.56 -9.64 24.88
CA THR A 23 24.24 -9.02 24.73
C THR A 23 23.43 -9.79 23.69
N PRO A 24 22.25 -10.34 24.04
CA PRO A 24 21.43 -11.08 23.10
C PRO A 24 20.81 -10.09 22.11
N HIS A 25 21.33 -10.07 20.88
CA HIS A 25 20.64 -9.44 19.77
C HIS A 25 19.29 -10.16 19.56
N GLY A 26 18.22 -9.49 19.99
CA GLY A 26 16.84 -9.93 19.82
C GLY A 26 16.56 -10.32 18.38
N GLY A 27 16.10 -11.55 18.22
CA GLY A 27 15.89 -12.24 16.95
C GLY A 27 15.04 -11.44 15.98
N ARG A 28 15.59 -11.21 14.79
CA ARG A 28 14.82 -10.97 13.58
C ARG A 28 15.08 -12.11 12.60
N ARG A 29 14.26 -13.15 12.66
CA ARG A 29 13.99 -14.06 11.53
C ARG A 29 12.62 -14.71 11.75
N GLU A 30 11.57 -14.08 11.24
CA GLU A 30 10.35 -14.81 10.91
C GLU A 30 9.89 -14.36 9.52
N LEU A 31 10.50 -15.01 8.51
CA LEU A 31 9.77 -15.36 7.31
C LEU A 31 8.75 -16.41 7.74
N LEU A 32 7.49 -16.04 7.91
CA LEU A 32 6.43 -17.02 8.13
C LEU A 32 6.06 -17.67 6.78
N LEU A 33 6.93 -18.55 6.28
CA LEU A 33 6.55 -19.61 5.37
C LEU A 33 6.72 -20.94 6.12
N ARG A 34 5.64 -21.43 6.72
CA ARG A 34 5.61 -22.79 7.28
C ARG A 34 5.17 -23.77 6.20
N CYS A 35 6.13 -24.47 5.60
CA CYS A 35 5.87 -25.70 4.87
C CYS A 35 6.73 -26.82 5.51
N ARG A 36 6.08 -27.88 6.04
CA ARG A 36 6.74 -29.06 6.62
C ARG A 36 6.79 -30.17 5.56
N GLY A 37 7.98 -30.64 5.17
CA GLY A 37 8.12 -31.82 4.30
C GLY A 37 9.55 -32.40 4.33
N ARG A 38 9.67 -33.73 4.43
CA ARG A 38 10.90 -34.53 4.68
C ARG A 38 11.41 -35.16 3.36
N ARG A 39 12.73 -35.20 3.18
CA ARG A 39 13.46 -35.50 1.91
C ARG A 39 13.21 -36.88 1.28
N GLY A 40 13.13 -36.89 -0.06
CA GLY A 40 13.37 -38.02 -0.96
C GLY A 40 13.31 -37.54 -2.41
N GLY A 41 14.31 -37.83 -3.24
CA GLY A 41 14.42 -37.31 -4.61
C GLY A 41 13.40 -37.91 -5.59
N VAL A 42 12.92 -37.12 -6.56
CA VAL A 42 11.99 -37.59 -7.60
C VAL A 42 12.23 -36.90 -8.97
N ASP A 43 12.08 -37.72 -10.01
CA ASP A 43 12.16 -37.49 -11.46
C ASP A 43 11.02 -36.58 -12.02
N HIS A 44 11.27 -35.95 -13.16
CA HIS A 44 10.57 -34.79 -13.76
C HIS A 44 9.11 -34.99 -14.22
N ARG A 45 8.49 -36.16 -14.00
CA ARG A 45 7.17 -36.50 -14.58
C ARG A 45 6.06 -36.81 -13.57
N ASP A 46 6.32 -36.72 -12.27
CA ASP A 46 5.30 -36.94 -11.24
C ASP A 46 5.30 -35.82 -10.19
N VAL A 47 4.38 -34.86 -10.34
CA VAL A 47 4.22 -33.72 -9.41
C VAL A 47 3.47 -34.10 -8.12
N SER A 48 3.01 -35.34 -7.99
CA SER A 48 2.37 -35.85 -6.78
C SER A 48 3.34 -35.96 -5.59
N GLY A 49 4.66 -36.01 -5.86
CA GLY A 49 5.74 -36.09 -4.88
C GLY A 49 6.36 -34.75 -4.45
N LEU A 50 5.92 -33.62 -5.03
CA LEU A 50 6.51 -32.30 -4.80
C LEU A 50 6.28 -31.75 -3.38
N ALA A 51 5.32 -32.34 -2.64
CA ALA A 51 4.99 -31.94 -1.27
C ALA A 51 6.12 -32.17 -0.23
N ALA A 52 7.20 -32.86 -0.61
CA ALA A 52 8.29 -33.27 0.29
C ALA A 52 9.61 -32.50 0.13
N LEU A 53 9.71 -31.57 -0.83
CA LEU A 53 10.89 -30.71 -1.02
C LEU A 53 10.74 -29.38 -0.26
N PRO A 54 11.84 -28.71 0.16
CA PRO A 54 11.75 -27.32 0.56
C PRO A 54 11.15 -26.55 -0.62
N PRO A 55 10.08 -25.76 -0.44
CA PRO A 55 9.33 -25.21 -1.55
C PRO A 55 10.28 -24.39 -2.43
N GLY A 56 10.57 -24.92 -3.61
CA GLY A 56 11.23 -24.18 -4.67
C GLY A 56 10.30 -23.06 -5.14
N PRO A 57 10.82 -22.06 -5.85
CA PRO A 57 10.00 -20.96 -6.36
C PRO A 57 8.80 -21.44 -7.21
N ILE A 58 8.91 -22.61 -7.85
CA ILE A 58 7.82 -23.24 -8.62
C ILE A 58 6.74 -23.81 -7.70
N ASP A 59 7.10 -24.36 -6.54
CA ASP A 59 6.14 -24.90 -5.57
C ASP A 59 5.24 -23.82 -4.99
N ILE A 60 5.78 -22.60 -4.84
CA ILE A 60 5.00 -21.42 -4.41
C ILE A 60 3.98 -21.04 -5.49
N VAL A 61 4.38 -21.05 -6.77
CA VAL A 61 3.47 -20.78 -7.89
C VAL A 61 2.36 -21.83 -7.98
N LEU A 62 2.69 -23.10 -7.78
CA LEU A 62 1.72 -24.19 -7.76
C LEU A 62 0.77 -24.09 -6.54
N ALA A 63 1.29 -23.72 -5.37
CA ALA A 63 0.49 -23.49 -4.17
C ALA A 63 -0.49 -22.31 -4.32
N GLU A 64 -0.10 -21.29 -5.10
CA GLU A 64 -0.95 -20.16 -5.50
C GLU A 64 -1.90 -20.49 -6.68
N GLY A 65 -2.07 -21.77 -7.02
CA GLY A 65 -2.99 -22.22 -8.07
C GLY A 65 -2.54 -21.88 -9.50
N GLY A 66 -1.24 -21.62 -9.70
CA GLY A 66 -0.70 -21.25 -11.01
C GLY A 66 -1.02 -19.81 -11.43
N HIS A 67 -1.53 -18.99 -10.52
CA HIS A 67 -1.76 -17.56 -10.72
C HIS A 67 -0.49 -16.74 -10.49
N ARG A 68 -0.58 -15.41 -10.65
CA ARG A 68 0.53 -14.51 -10.31
C ARG A 68 0.90 -14.66 -8.84
N THR A 69 2.13 -15.08 -8.57
CA THR A 69 2.72 -15.06 -7.24
C THR A 69 3.30 -13.69 -6.96
N ASP A 70 2.71 -12.97 -6.02
CA ASP A 70 3.21 -11.68 -5.54
C ASP A 70 4.05 -11.85 -4.27
N ALA A 71 5.00 -10.94 -4.06
CA ALA A 71 5.81 -10.87 -2.84
C ALA A 71 5.53 -9.57 -2.08
N VAL A 72 5.35 -9.68 -0.77
CA VAL A 72 5.22 -8.53 0.13
C VAL A 72 6.54 -8.33 0.87
N TYR A 73 7.09 -7.12 0.74
CA TYR A 73 8.32 -6.73 1.40
C TYR A 73 8.06 -5.66 2.46
N PHE A 74 8.44 -5.96 3.71
CA PHE A 74 8.41 -4.99 4.81
C PHE A 74 9.69 -4.16 4.80
N VAL A 75 9.80 -3.23 3.85
CA VAL A 75 11.03 -2.46 3.58
C VAL A 75 10.95 -1.00 4.00
N MET A 76 9.76 -0.47 4.25
CA MET A 76 9.58 0.93 4.65
C MET A 76 9.43 1.04 6.17
N SER A 77 10.02 2.07 6.76
CA SER A 77 9.78 2.42 8.15
C SER A 77 8.51 3.27 8.27
N GLU A 78 7.72 3.04 9.33
CA GLU A 78 6.51 3.81 9.57
C GLU A 78 6.78 5.33 9.73
N PRO A 79 7.86 5.77 10.43
CA PRO A 79 8.21 7.19 10.48
C PRO A 79 8.46 7.82 9.10
N ASP A 80 9.13 7.11 8.19
CA ASP A 80 9.38 7.63 6.84
C ASP A 80 8.07 7.75 6.03
N VAL A 81 7.18 6.77 6.17
CA VAL A 81 5.85 6.79 5.54
C VAL A 81 5.04 7.98 6.07
N GLN A 82 5.04 8.21 7.38
CA GLN A 82 4.35 9.35 8.01
C GLN A 82 4.91 10.69 7.52
N ALA A 83 6.23 10.85 7.48
CA ALA A 83 6.87 12.05 6.96
C ALA A 83 6.51 12.32 5.49
N ALA A 84 6.55 11.28 4.65
CA ALA A 84 6.12 11.38 3.25
C ALA A 84 4.63 11.76 3.12
N MET A 85 3.75 11.20 3.96
CA MET A 85 2.33 11.55 3.93
C MET A 85 2.05 12.98 4.37
N GLN A 86 2.78 13.53 5.35
CA GLN A 86 2.62 14.92 5.80
C GLN A 86 3.08 15.94 4.75
N THR A 87 3.89 15.52 3.78
CA THR A 87 4.47 16.38 2.76
C THR A 87 3.42 16.88 1.76
N TRP A 88 3.24 18.21 1.61
CA TRP A 88 2.10 18.80 0.90
C TRP A 88 1.99 18.46 -0.60
N TRP A 89 3.11 18.17 -1.26
CA TRP A 89 3.13 17.82 -2.68
C TRP A 89 2.86 16.33 -2.95
N VAL A 90 2.88 15.47 -1.93
CA VAL A 90 2.71 14.02 -2.08
C VAL A 90 1.23 13.66 -2.25
N ALA A 91 0.88 13.06 -3.38
CA ALA A 91 -0.42 12.44 -3.62
C ALA A 91 -0.39 10.96 -3.24
N VAL A 92 -1.57 10.37 -3.02
CA VAL A 92 -1.69 8.97 -2.58
C VAL A 92 -2.26 8.10 -3.70
N ASN A 93 -1.80 6.84 -3.76
CA ASN A 93 -2.38 5.80 -4.61
C ASN A 93 -2.32 4.47 -3.85
N THR A 94 -2.99 3.43 -4.38
CA THR A 94 -2.97 2.08 -3.78
C THR A 94 -1.74 1.27 -4.17
N ASP A 95 -1.11 1.58 -5.30
CA ASP A 95 -0.03 0.80 -5.92
C ASP A 95 -0.41 -0.69 -6.13
N PHE A 96 -1.68 -0.98 -6.39
CA PHE A 96 -2.14 -2.34 -6.67
C PHE A 96 -3.32 -2.35 -7.64
N GLY A 97 -3.46 -3.43 -8.40
CA GLY A 97 -4.60 -3.63 -9.29
C GLY A 97 -5.90 -3.83 -8.50
N GLY A 98 -7.04 -3.49 -9.11
CA GLY A 98 -8.34 -3.86 -8.54
C GLY A 98 -8.53 -5.37 -8.64
N VAL A 99 -8.60 -6.06 -7.50
CA VAL A 99 -8.93 -7.49 -7.44
C VAL A 99 -10.37 -7.62 -6.99
N ALA A 100 -11.17 -8.41 -7.71
CA ALA A 100 -12.52 -8.74 -7.28
C ALA A 100 -12.43 -9.72 -6.09
N PRO A 101 -13.22 -9.54 -5.01
CA PRO A 101 -13.26 -10.50 -3.92
C PRO A 101 -13.95 -11.81 -4.33
N ASP A 102 -14.68 -11.81 -5.44
CA ASP A 102 -15.43 -12.91 -6.01
C ASP A 102 -14.89 -13.35 -7.38
N GLY A 103 -15.30 -14.55 -7.81
CA GLY A 103 -14.90 -15.13 -9.08
C GLY A 103 -13.46 -15.66 -9.12
N PRO A 104 -12.93 -15.98 -10.32
CA PRO A 104 -11.64 -16.64 -10.48
C PRO A 104 -10.42 -15.85 -9.97
N LEU A 105 -10.58 -14.54 -9.73
CA LEU A 105 -9.53 -13.67 -9.20
C LEU A 105 -9.64 -13.47 -7.68
N GLY A 106 -10.75 -13.88 -7.05
CA GLY A 106 -10.98 -13.73 -5.61
C GLY A 106 -10.16 -14.68 -4.73
N THR A 107 -9.50 -15.66 -5.32
CA THR A 107 -8.60 -16.61 -4.64
C THR A 107 -7.13 -16.25 -4.80
N GLN A 108 -6.81 -15.20 -5.54
CA GLN A 108 -5.43 -14.79 -5.80
C GLN A 108 -4.87 -14.01 -4.61
N SER A 109 -3.66 -14.35 -4.15
CA SER A 109 -2.96 -13.52 -3.17
C SER A 109 -2.91 -12.05 -3.59
N ALA A 110 -3.24 -11.15 -2.65
CA ALA A 110 -3.27 -9.72 -2.88
C ALA A 110 -2.64 -8.97 -1.70
N HIS A 111 -2.00 -7.83 -1.98
CA HIS A 111 -1.54 -6.96 -0.90
C HIS A 111 -2.75 -6.22 -0.30
N PRO A 112 -2.88 -6.07 1.04
CA PRO A 112 -4.02 -5.38 1.68
C PRO A 112 -4.28 -3.95 1.20
N ARG A 113 -3.28 -3.29 0.60
CA ARG A 113 -3.39 -1.96 -0.02
C ARG A 113 -4.37 -1.92 -1.20
N ALA A 114 -4.67 -3.06 -1.80
CA ALA A 114 -5.68 -3.19 -2.85
C ALA A 114 -7.09 -2.78 -2.39
N TYR A 115 -7.41 -3.05 -1.13
CA TYR A 115 -8.74 -2.81 -0.55
C TYR A 115 -8.76 -1.67 0.48
N GLY A 116 -7.62 -1.41 1.12
CA GLY A 116 -7.56 -0.62 2.36
C GLY A 116 -6.96 0.78 2.26
N SER A 117 -6.14 1.13 1.26
CA SER A 117 -5.25 2.31 1.37
C SER A 117 -5.95 3.62 1.73
N PHE A 118 -7.04 3.97 1.02
CA PHE A 118 -7.76 5.22 1.28
C PHE A 118 -8.48 5.20 2.63
N ALA A 119 -9.10 4.07 2.99
CA ALA A 119 -9.78 3.92 4.28
C ALA A 119 -8.80 3.97 5.45
N ARG A 120 -7.61 3.38 5.28
CA ARG A 120 -6.51 3.44 6.24
C ARG A 120 -6.02 4.88 6.44
N ILE A 121 -5.90 5.65 5.36
CA ILE A 121 -5.55 7.08 5.45
C ILE A 121 -6.60 7.85 6.26
N LEU A 122 -7.88 7.66 5.95
CA LEU A 122 -8.96 8.38 6.63
C LEU A 122 -9.19 7.92 8.09
N GLY A 123 -9.09 6.63 8.35
CA GLY A 123 -9.30 6.05 9.68
C GLY A 123 -8.05 6.14 10.54
N HIS A 124 -6.99 5.45 10.14
CA HIS A 124 -5.77 5.34 10.95
C HIS A 124 -4.99 6.66 10.99
N TYR A 125 -4.65 7.22 9.83
CA TYR A 125 -3.76 8.39 9.79
C TYR A 125 -4.45 9.71 10.19
N VAL A 126 -5.70 9.91 9.77
CA VAL A 126 -6.45 11.13 10.11
C VAL A 126 -7.16 11.02 11.46
N ARG A 127 -8.05 10.03 11.66
CA ARG A 127 -8.85 9.96 12.89
C ARG A 127 -8.04 9.50 14.11
N GLU A 128 -7.29 8.41 14.00
CA GLU A 128 -6.61 7.78 15.14
C GLU A 128 -5.31 8.51 15.50
N LEU A 129 -4.40 8.68 14.53
CA LEU A 129 -3.09 9.30 14.76
C LEU A 129 -3.13 10.84 14.71
N LYS A 130 -4.19 11.44 14.14
CA LYS A 130 -4.31 12.88 13.94
C LYS A 130 -3.07 13.49 13.24
N LEU A 131 -2.51 12.73 12.29
CA LEU A 131 -1.24 13.05 11.64
C LEU A 131 -1.34 14.34 10.79
N PHE A 132 -2.53 14.60 10.24
CA PHE A 132 -2.93 15.78 9.48
C PHE A 132 -4.46 15.87 9.43
N PRO A 133 -5.05 17.04 9.10
CA PRO A 133 -6.49 17.20 9.10
C PRO A 133 -7.15 16.50 7.90
N LEU A 134 -8.47 16.25 8.01
CA LEU A 134 -9.25 15.48 7.05
C LEU A 134 -9.22 16.11 5.65
N GLU A 135 -9.38 17.43 5.55
CA GLU A 135 -9.35 18.17 4.29
C GLU A 135 -8.01 18.04 3.56
N PHE A 136 -6.91 17.94 4.31
CA PHE A 136 -5.59 17.71 3.74
C PHE A 136 -5.48 16.31 3.14
N ALA A 137 -6.02 15.30 3.84
CA ALA A 137 -6.12 13.94 3.32
C ALA A 137 -6.98 13.88 2.06
N VAL A 138 -8.18 14.48 2.09
CA VAL A 138 -9.11 14.52 0.95
C VAL A 138 -8.44 15.18 -0.25
N ARG A 139 -7.75 16.30 -0.07
CA ARG A 139 -7.00 16.98 -1.14
C ARG A 139 -5.98 16.05 -1.81
N LYS A 140 -5.23 15.27 -1.02
CA LYS A 140 -4.19 14.34 -1.52
C LYS A 140 -4.75 13.22 -2.40
N MET A 141 -5.96 12.77 -2.11
CA MET A 141 -6.65 11.71 -2.86
C MET A 141 -7.59 12.22 -3.96
N THR A 142 -7.83 13.54 -4.05
CA THR A 142 -8.75 14.15 -5.02
C THR A 142 -8.04 15.18 -5.90
N SER A 143 -8.12 16.47 -5.57
CA SER A 143 -7.64 17.57 -6.40
C SER A 143 -6.15 17.51 -6.69
N LEU A 144 -5.31 17.13 -5.71
CA LEU A 144 -3.87 16.99 -5.95
C LEU A 144 -3.58 15.86 -6.95
N ALA A 145 -4.28 14.72 -6.81
CA ALA A 145 -4.14 13.59 -7.72
C ALA A 145 -4.60 13.96 -9.14
N ALA A 146 -5.76 14.61 -9.27
CA ALA A 146 -6.27 15.11 -10.55
C ALA A 146 -5.31 16.10 -11.22
N GLN A 147 -4.76 17.05 -10.46
CA GLN A 147 -3.76 18.01 -10.94
C GLN A 147 -2.50 17.31 -11.46
N ARG A 148 -2.00 16.29 -10.75
CA ARG A 148 -0.79 15.56 -11.15
C ARG A 148 -0.92 14.85 -12.51
N VAL A 149 -2.12 14.37 -12.86
CA VAL A 149 -2.39 13.70 -14.14
C VAL A 149 -3.03 14.62 -15.19
N GLY A 150 -3.21 15.91 -14.88
CA GLY A 150 -3.73 16.91 -15.81
C GLY A 150 -5.24 16.84 -16.06
N LEU A 151 -6.01 16.27 -15.14
CA LEU A 151 -7.48 16.26 -15.21
C LEU A 151 -8.04 17.58 -14.68
N ARG A 152 -8.79 18.30 -15.52
CA ARG A 152 -9.30 19.65 -15.22
C ARG A 152 -10.78 19.67 -14.81
N ASP A 153 -11.50 18.60 -15.10
CA ASP A 153 -12.94 18.44 -14.88
C ASP A 153 -13.28 17.61 -13.63
N ARG A 154 -12.28 17.24 -12.82
CA ARG A 154 -12.39 16.29 -11.69
C ARG A 154 -11.54 16.67 -10.50
N GLY A 155 -11.85 16.06 -9.35
CA GLY A 155 -11.08 16.17 -8.11
C GLY A 155 -11.49 17.34 -7.20
N LEU A 156 -12.47 18.15 -7.61
CA LEU A 156 -13.10 19.17 -6.77
C LEU A 156 -14.62 19.04 -6.85
N LEU A 157 -15.31 19.43 -5.79
CA LEU A 157 -16.76 19.59 -5.79
C LEU A 157 -17.10 21.04 -6.17
N ALA A 158 -17.41 21.25 -7.45
CA ALA A 158 -17.78 22.56 -7.98
C ALA A 158 -18.74 22.42 -9.18
N PRO A 159 -19.59 23.42 -9.46
CA PRO A 159 -20.43 23.42 -10.65
C PRO A 159 -19.62 23.20 -11.94
N GLY A 160 -20.13 22.36 -12.84
CA GLY A 160 -19.47 22.04 -14.11
C GLY A 160 -18.40 20.95 -14.05
N MET A 161 -18.07 20.42 -12.85
CA MET A 161 -17.20 19.25 -12.71
C MET A 161 -17.97 17.94 -12.81
N ALA A 162 -17.26 16.85 -13.11
CA ALA A 162 -17.85 15.53 -13.06
C ALA A 162 -18.34 15.21 -11.65
N ALA A 163 -19.53 14.62 -11.54
CA ALA A 163 -20.12 14.22 -10.28
C ALA A 163 -19.52 12.90 -9.75
N ASP A 164 -18.20 12.93 -9.47
CA ASP A 164 -17.47 11.87 -8.78
C ASP A 164 -17.46 12.18 -7.28
N ILE A 165 -18.36 11.56 -6.53
CA ILE A 165 -18.65 11.92 -5.14
C ILE A 165 -18.57 10.68 -4.27
N THR A 166 -17.87 10.77 -3.14
CA THR A 166 -17.84 9.71 -2.12
C THR A 166 -18.40 10.26 -0.82
N ILE A 167 -19.39 9.57 -0.25
CA ILE A 167 -20.00 9.88 1.03
C ILE A 167 -19.56 8.81 2.02
N PHE A 168 -18.89 9.23 3.08
CA PHE A 168 -18.37 8.34 4.11
C PHE A 168 -18.53 8.96 5.50
N ASP A 169 -18.55 8.13 6.53
CA ASP A 169 -18.56 8.58 7.92
C ASP A 169 -17.11 8.63 8.47
N PRO A 170 -16.60 9.84 8.81
CA PRO A 170 -15.24 9.99 9.32
C PRO A 170 -15.01 9.23 10.64
N ASN A 171 -16.06 8.98 11.42
CA ASN A 171 -15.95 8.29 12.71
C ASN A 171 -15.80 6.77 12.56
N THR A 172 -16.27 6.18 11.46
CA THR A 172 -16.34 4.73 11.28
C THR A 172 -15.53 4.19 10.10
N VAL A 173 -15.04 5.07 9.20
CA VAL A 173 -14.22 4.65 8.05
C VAL A 173 -12.96 3.90 8.48
N ALA A 174 -12.73 2.71 7.93
CA ALA A 174 -11.59 1.87 8.30
C ALA A 174 -11.28 0.82 7.22
N ASP A 175 -9.99 0.50 7.08
CA ASP A 175 -9.51 -0.67 6.35
C ASP A 175 -9.76 -1.95 7.16
N ARG A 176 -10.13 -3.02 6.45
CA ARG A 176 -10.32 -4.37 7.05
C ARG A 176 -9.30 -5.39 6.53
N ALA A 177 -8.71 -5.13 5.38
CA ALA A 177 -7.74 -6.00 4.74
C ALA A 177 -6.46 -6.12 5.58
N THR A 178 -6.05 -7.36 5.84
CA THR A 178 -4.77 -7.70 6.47
C THR A 178 -3.91 -8.50 5.50
N PHE A 179 -2.66 -8.79 5.87
CA PHE A 179 -1.79 -9.62 5.03
C PHE A 179 -2.31 -11.06 4.93
N GLU A 180 -2.95 -11.58 5.98
CA GLU A 180 -3.50 -12.92 6.04
C GLU A 180 -4.87 -13.02 5.36
N ARG A 181 -5.63 -11.92 5.37
CA ARG A 181 -6.97 -11.84 4.75
C ARG A 181 -7.10 -10.55 3.95
N PRO A 182 -6.51 -10.48 2.75
CA PRO A 182 -6.46 -9.24 1.98
C PRO A 182 -7.77 -8.88 1.29
N HIS A 183 -8.63 -9.85 0.96
CA HIS A 183 -9.91 -9.64 0.25
C HIS A 183 -11.05 -9.12 1.14
N GLN A 184 -10.76 -8.20 2.05
CA GLN A 184 -11.76 -7.61 2.94
C GLN A 184 -12.03 -6.17 2.53
N PRO A 185 -13.23 -5.85 2.01
CA PRO A 185 -13.62 -4.49 1.68
C PRO A 185 -13.53 -3.56 2.89
N SER A 186 -13.14 -2.32 2.63
CA SER A 186 -13.18 -1.25 3.63
C SER A 186 -14.61 -0.93 4.05
N VAL A 187 -14.77 -0.37 5.25
CA VAL A 187 -16.08 0.01 5.81
C VAL A 187 -16.20 1.52 5.99
N GLY A 188 -17.42 2.00 6.23
CA GLY A 188 -17.72 3.42 6.49
C GLY A 188 -18.00 4.27 5.25
N PHE A 189 -18.00 3.68 4.05
CA PHE A 189 -18.42 4.33 2.81
C PHE A 189 -19.91 4.04 2.55
N ALA A 190 -20.74 5.06 2.64
CA ALA A 190 -22.18 4.94 2.43
C ALA A 190 -22.53 4.94 0.95
N TYR A 191 -22.01 5.91 0.20
CA TYR A 191 -22.31 6.07 -1.22
C TYR A 191 -21.09 6.46 -2.03
N VAL A 192 -21.04 5.99 -3.27
CA VAL A 192 -20.06 6.42 -4.26
C VAL A 192 -20.79 6.67 -5.56
N PHE A 193 -20.54 7.83 -6.16
CA PHE A 193 -21.05 8.25 -7.45
C PHE A 193 -19.87 8.42 -8.39
N VAL A 194 -20.03 7.96 -9.62
CA VAL A 194 -19.06 8.17 -10.70
C VAL A 194 -19.83 8.75 -11.87
N ASN A 195 -19.42 9.92 -12.36
CA ASN A 195 -20.17 10.68 -13.37
C ASN A 195 -21.66 10.87 -13.04
N GLY A 196 -22.00 11.00 -11.75
CA GLY A 196 -23.37 11.22 -11.26
C GLY A 196 -24.21 9.95 -11.09
N GLU A 197 -23.73 8.78 -11.51
CA GLU A 197 -24.43 7.51 -11.33
C GLU A 197 -23.90 6.78 -10.10
N LYS A 198 -24.82 6.22 -9.30
CA LYS A 198 -24.51 5.56 -8.04
C LYS A 198 -23.88 4.19 -8.29
N VAL A 199 -22.61 4.03 -7.92
CA VAL A 199 -21.85 2.77 -8.04
C VAL A 199 -21.74 2.00 -6.73
N LEU A 200 -21.93 2.69 -5.60
CA LEU A 200 -22.02 2.10 -4.26
C LEU A 200 -23.25 2.68 -3.56
N ASP A 201 -24.11 1.81 -3.03
CA ASP A 201 -25.36 2.14 -2.34
C ASP A 201 -25.42 1.48 -0.96
N HIS A 202 -25.43 2.26 0.11
CA HIS A 202 -25.35 1.78 1.50
C HIS A 202 -24.24 0.73 1.72
N GLY A 203 -23.06 0.98 1.16
CA GLY A 203 -21.90 0.07 1.25
C GLY A 203 -21.97 -1.16 0.34
N LYS A 204 -22.98 -1.28 -0.54
CA LYS A 204 -23.10 -2.39 -1.50
C LYS A 204 -22.83 -1.90 -2.93
N LEU A 205 -22.07 -2.67 -3.70
CA LEU A 205 -21.81 -2.35 -5.11
C LEU A 205 -23.10 -2.48 -5.93
N THR A 206 -23.29 -1.55 -6.86
CA THR A 206 -24.35 -1.62 -7.87
C THR A 206 -23.83 -2.24 -9.17
N ALA A 207 -24.74 -2.51 -10.11
CA ALA A 207 -24.37 -2.95 -11.46
C ALA A 207 -23.85 -1.80 -12.36
N ALA A 208 -23.98 -0.55 -11.93
CA ALA A 208 -23.61 0.63 -12.71
C ALA A 208 -22.10 0.64 -13.04
N ARG A 209 -21.77 0.91 -14.31
CA ARG A 209 -20.38 1.05 -14.79
C ARG A 209 -20.22 2.35 -15.60
N PRO A 210 -20.51 3.53 -15.01
CA PRO A 210 -20.49 4.84 -15.70
C PRO A 210 -19.08 5.35 -16.03
N GLY A 211 -18.04 4.57 -15.73
CA GLY A 211 -16.65 4.94 -15.97
C GLY A 211 -16.38 5.22 -17.45
N ARG A 212 -15.50 6.18 -17.72
CA ARG A 212 -15.11 6.57 -19.08
C ARG A 212 -13.60 6.60 -19.18
N GLY A 213 -13.07 6.26 -20.35
CA GLY A 213 -11.64 6.42 -20.63
C GLY A 213 -11.26 7.91 -20.58
N LEU A 214 -10.42 8.28 -19.62
CA LEU A 214 -9.95 9.66 -19.47
C LEU A 214 -8.86 9.95 -20.50
N ARG A 215 -8.91 11.17 -21.05
CA ARG A 215 -7.94 11.65 -22.04
C ARG A 215 -7.09 12.72 -21.40
N GLY A 216 -5.80 12.42 -21.22
CA GLY A 216 -4.84 13.38 -20.69
C GLY A 216 -4.42 14.43 -21.73
N PRO A 217 -3.58 15.41 -21.33
CA PRO A 217 -3.13 16.50 -22.21
C PRO A 217 -2.43 16.04 -23.50
N GLY A 218 -1.80 14.86 -23.48
CA GLY A 218 -1.15 14.26 -24.65
C GLY A 218 -2.07 13.49 -25.60
N TYR A 219 -3.39 13.47 -25.35
CA TYR A 219 -4.30 12.75 -26.23
C TYR A 219 -4.48 13.49 -27.56
N VAL A 220 -4.04 12.84 -28.64
CA VAL A 220 -4.34 13.27 -30.02
C VAL A 220 -5.54 12.46 -30.54
N PRO A 221 -6.66 13.13 -30.89
CA PRO A 221 -7.81 12.48 -31.51
C PRO A 221 -7.41 11.79 -32.82
N PRO A 222 -7.98 10.62 -33.16
CA PRO A 222 -7.63 9.89 -34.37
C PRO A 222 -7.70 10.74 -35.65
N GLU A 223 -8.62 11.69 -35.72
CA GLU A 223 -8.80 12.60 -36.86
C GLU A 223 -7.58 13.51 -37.09
N ARG A 224 -6.79 13.77 -36.04
CA ARG A 224 -5.59 14.60 -36.09
C ARG A 224 -4.28 13.81 -36.24
N ARG A 225 -4.31 12.48 -36.24
CA ARG A 225 -3.10 11.63 -36.32
C ARG A 225 -2.54 11.43 -37.74
N ARG A 226 -3.28 11.83 -38.78
CA ARG A 226 -2.95 11.58 -40.20
C ARG A 226 -2.46 12.82 -40.97
N ARG A 227 -1.85 13.80 -40.30
CA ARG A 227 -1.18 14.93 -40.95
C ARG A 227 0.30 14.90 -40.68
#